data_AF-A0A068QXR0-F1
#
_entry.id   AF-A0A068QXR0-F1
#
_cell.length_a   1.000
_cell.length_b   1.000
_cell.length_c   1.000
_cell.angle_alpha   90.00
_cell.angle_beta   90.00
_cell.angle_gamma   90.00
#
_symmetry.space_group_name_H-M   'P 1'
#
loop_
_entity.id
_entity.type
_entity.pdbx_description
1 polymer ?
#
loop_
_entity_poly.entity_id
_entity_poly.type
_entity_poly.pdbx_seq_one_letter_code
_entity_poly.pdbx_strand_id
1 'polypeptide(L)'
;MMSQTFIKKEGIAQSFLARYLLSEQCGNRLKTIELLSKECGLSVGLMQAALKSLEQAQAVGIKRRGRNGSFLAQINHKLLLEYADIGNVVCAMPLPYTRAYEGLASGLKALCAGIPFYFAHMRGSDIRIECLLKGVYDLAVTSRLAAEQHPENKDLYIALSLGTQSYTDRHRLIFRHGEMDTIRRVGLDSTSADQKIMTKQYFAGKEIELVEVSYHECLNQIIKGHIDAAIWNVGQGHELIAQGLMTQLPDNSGCFIKASEAVILARKDNIPIQQLLHTLVDRDLLLTHQQNVIAGTIEPVY
;
A
#
# COMPACT_ATOMS: atom_id res chain seq x y z
N MET A 1 28.29 0.79 -37.22
CA MET A 1 28.14 1.25 -35.82
C MET A 1 26.73 1.81 -35.65
N MET A 2 25.78 1.03 -35.13
CA MET A 2 24.49 1.58 -34.71
C MET A 2 24.76 2.55 -33.55
N SER A 3 24.42 3.83 -33.73
CA SER A 3 24.73 4.87 -32.74
C SER A 3 24.03 4.56 -31.42
N GLN A 4 24.73 4.74 -30.29
CA GLN A 4 24.19 4.55 -28.94
C GLN A 4 22.89 5.35 -28.70
N THR A 5 22.72 6.47 -29.40
CA THR A 5 21.50 7.30 -29.39
C THR A 5 20.28 6.57 -29.98
N PHE A 6 20.49 5.70 -30.98
CA PHE A 6 19.42 4.91 -31.60
C PHE A 6 18.95 3.80 -30.67
N ILE A 7 19.90 3.11 -30.02
CA ILE A 7 19.64 2.08 -29.00
C ILE A 7 18.86 2.68 -27.82
N LYS A 8 19.19 3.90 -27.37
CA LYS A 8 18.45 4.61 -26.32
C LYS A 8 17.00 4.91 -26.73
N LYS A 9 16.75 5.32 -27.98
CA LYS A 9 15.39 5.64 -28.45
C LYS A 9 14.51 4.39 -28.62
N GLU A 10 15.09 3.27 -29.03
CA GLU A 10 14.40 1.99 -29.11
C GLU A 10 13.94 1.53 -27.72
N GLY A 11 14.82 1.59 -26.71
CA GLY A 11 14.46 1.28 -25.32
C GLY A 11 13.35 2.18 -24.77
N ILE A 12 13.40 3.50 -25.04
CA ILE A 12 12.33 4.43 -24.64
C ILE A 12 10.99 4.06 -25.30
N ALA A 13 10.99 3.72 -26.59
CA ALA A 13 9.78 3.30 -27.30
C ALA A 13 9.21 1.99 -26.72
N GLN A 14 10.07 1.02 -26.42
CA GLN A 14 9.66 -0.25 -25.80
C GLN A 14 9.07 -0.02 -24.40
N SER A 15 9.73 0.79 -23.56
CA SER A 15 9.22 1.11 -22.22
C SER A 15 7.89 1.85 -22.26
N PHE A 16 7.76 2.84 -23.14
CA PHE A 16 6.50 3.56 -23.32
C PHE A 16 5.37 2.61 -23.74
N LEU A 17 5.61 1.75 -24.74
CA LEU A 17 4.61 0.78 -25.19
C LEU A 17 4.30 -0.26 -24.11
N ALA A 18 5.30 -0.72 -23.36
CA ALA A 18 5.08 -1.69 -22.31
C ALA A 18 4.19 -1.12 -21.19
N ARG A 19 4.44 0.11 -20.76
CA ARG A 19 3.61 0.82 -19.78
C ARG A 19 2.19 1.06 -20.29
N TYR A 20 2.04 1.42 -21.56
CA TYR A 20 0.74 1.54 -22.21
C TYR A 20 0.00 0.19 -22.20
N LEU A 21 0.65 -0.89 -22.64
CA LEU A 21 0.05 -2.22 -22.75
C LEU A 21 -0.30 -2.82 -21.38
N LEU A 22 0.46 -2.51 -20.33
CA LEU A 22 0.11 -2.88 -18.94
C LEU A 22 -1.24 -2.31 -18.50
N SER A 23 -1.69 -1.21 -19.10
CA SER A 23 -3.01 -0.62 -18.83
C SER A 23 -4.16 -1.18 -19.66
N GLU A 24 -3.88 -2.10 -20.57
CA GLU A 24 -4.85 -2.67 -21.49
C GLU A 24 -5.30 -4.07 -21.04
N GLN A 25 -6.50 -4.48 -21.46
CA GLN A 25 -7.06 -5.81 -21.24
C GLN A 25 -7.17 -6.59 -22.55
N CYS A 26 -7.10 -7.91 -22.49
CA CYS A 26 -7.37 -8.76 -23.64
C CYS A 26 -8.76 -8.46 -24.21
N GLY A 27 -8.85 -8.26 -25.51
CA GLY A 27 -10.05 -7.83 -26.21
C GLY A 27 -10.12 -6.32 -26.47
N ASN A 28 -9.32 -5.50 -25.79
CA ASN A 28 -9.29 -4.06 -26.03
C ASN A 28 -8.80 -3.73 -27.43
N ARG A 29 -9.42 -2.71 -28.03
CA ARG A 29 -8.91 -2.08 -29.24
C ARG A 29 -7.76 -1.15 -28.86
N LEU A 30 -6.57 -1.43 -29.38
CA LEU A 30 -5.38 -0.64 -29.10
C LEU A 30 -5.44 0.73 -29.79
N LYS A 31 -4.81 1.72 -29.16
CA LYS A 31 -4.50 3.01 -29.79
C LYS A 31 -3.71 2.78 -31.08
N THR A 32 -3.87 3.68 -32.05
CA THR A 32 -3.09 3.59 -33.28
C THR A 32 -1.62 3.92 -33.00
N ILE A 33 -0.72 3.37 -33.81
CA ILE A 33 0.71 3.66 -33.71
C ILE A 33 0.96 5.17 -33.90
N GLU A 34 0.20 5.84 -34.77
CA GLU A 34 0.34 7.28 -34.98
C GLU A 34 0.00 8.08 -33.72
N LEU A 35 -1.02 7.66 -32.96
CA LEU A 35 -1.38 8.29 -31.71
C LEU A 35 -0.29 8.05 -30.65
N LEU A 36 0.13 6.80 -30.48
CA LEU A 36 1.18 6.43 -29.52
C LEU A 36 2.52 7.13 -29.83
N SER A 37 2.87 7.24 -31.11
CA SER A 37 4.03 7.98 -31.61
C SER A 37 3.98 9.45 -31.21
N LYS A 38 2.82 10.10 -31.34
CA LYS A 38 2.61 11.50 -30.90
C LYS A 38 2.71 11.64 -29.38
N GLU A 39 2.08 10.73 -28.62
CA GLU A 39 2.10 10.77 -27.15
C GLU A 39 3.52 10.60 -26.58
N CYS A 40 4.35 9.75 -27.20
CA CYS A 40 5.73 9.51 -26.78
C CYS A 40 6.74 10.52 -27.37
N GLY A 41 6.41 11.20 -28.46
CA GLY A 41 7.33 12.10 -29.17
C GLY A 41 8.40 11.38 -30.01
N LEU A 42 8.15 10.13 -30.40
CA LEU A 42 9.06 9.32 -31.24
C LEU A 42 8.43 9.02 -32.60
N SER A 43 9.22 8.55 -33.58
CA SER A 43 8.70 8.26 -34.93
C SER A 43 7.80 7.02 -34.96
N VAL A 44 6.87 7.00 -35.93
CA VAL A 44 5.98 5.86 -36.20
C VAL A 44 6.79 4.57 -36.43
N GLY A 45 7.89 4.64 -37.17
CA GLY A 45 8.75 3.49 -37.44
C GLY A 45 9.37 2.89 -36.18
N LEU A 46 9.80 3.73 -35.22
CA LEU A 46 10.32 3.25 -33.93
C LEU A 46 9.22 2.57 -33.10
N MET A 47 8.01 3.13 -33.08
CA MET A 47 6.88 2.52 -32.39
C MET A 47 6.48 1.16 -32.99
N GLN A 48 6.47 1.04 -34.32
CA GLN A 48 6.20 -0.23 -34.98
C GLN A 48 7.29 -1.27 -34.67
N ALA A 49 8.56 -0.86 -34.70
CA ALA A 49 9.68 -1.74 -34.35
C ALA A 49 9.58 -2.22 -32.90
N ALA A 50 9.35 -1.30 -31.96
CA ALA A 50 9.20 -1.62 -30.54
C ALA A 50 8.00 -2.56 -30.28
N LEU A 51 6.84 -2.30 -30.90
CA LEU A 51 5.68 -3.19 -30.78
C LEU A 51 5.98 -4.59 -31.32
N LYS A 52 6.67 -4.67 -32.46
CA LYS A 52 7.10 -5.95 -33.06
C LYS A 52 8.08 -6.69 -32.16
N SER A 53 9.01 -5.99 -31.51
CA SER A 53 9.91 -6.59 -30.52
C SER A 53 9.17 -7.17 -29.34
N LEU A 54 8.17 -6.46 -28.79
CA LEU A 54 7.33 -6.95 -27.69
C LEU A 54 6.51 -8.18 -28.10
N GLU A 55 5.99 -8.23 -29.32
CA GLU A 55 5.31 -9.42 -29.86
C GLU A 55 6.28 -10.60 -30.08
N GLN A 56 7.48 -10.34 -30.59
CA GLN A 56 8.52 -11.36 -30.78
C GLN A 56 9.00 -11.96 -29.46
N ALA A 57 9.08 -11.13 -28.41
CA ALA A 57 9.36 -11.56 -27.05
C ALA A 57 8.18 -12.27 -26.39
N GLN A 58 7.03 -12.41 -27.07
CA GLN A 58 5.80 -12.99 -26.54
C GLN A 58 5.24 -12.23 -25.31
N ALA A 59 5.63 -10.97 -25.14
CA ALA A 59 5.09 -10.11 -24.09
C ALA A 59 3.62 -9.74 -24.37
N VAL A 60 3.26 -9.65 -25.66
CA VAL A 60 1.89 -9.45 -26.13
C VAL A 60 1.60 -10.22 -27.41
N GLY A 61 0.32 -10.52 -27.66
CA GLY A 61 -0.18 -11.01 -28.94
C GLY A 61 -1.22 -10.04 -29.49
N ILE A 62 -1.07 -9.60 -30.75
CA ILE A 62 -1.95 -8.58 -31.34
C ILE A 62 -2.69 -9.14 -32.55
N LYS A 63 -4.03 -9.09 -32.49
CA LYS A 63 -4.91 -9.43 -33.60
C LYS A 63 -5.15 -8.19 -34.47
N ARG A 64 -4.43 -8.12 -35.60
CA ARG A 64 -4.59 -7.06 -36.60
C ARG A 64 -5.82 -7.33 -37.48
N ARG A 65 -6.75 -6.36 -37.59
CA ARG A 65 -7.97 -6.45 -38.42
C ARG A 65 -8.05 -5.34 -39.48
N GLY A 66 -6.91 -4.91 -40.01
CA GLY A 66 -6.85 -3.88 -41.07
C GLY A 66 -7.55 -2.59 -40.67
N ARG A 67 -8.53 -2.14 -41.47
CA ARG A 67 -9.31 -0.91 -41.22
C ARG A 67 -10.06 -0.91 -39.89
N ASN A 68 -10.33 -2.08 -39.32
CA ASN A 68 -11.03 -2.22 -38.05
C ASN A 68 -10.09 -2.05 -36.82
N GLY A 69 -8.78 -1.82 -37.06
CA GLY A 69 -7.78 -1.61 -36.02
C GLY A 69 -7.11 -2.88 -35.53
N SER A 70 -6.34 -2.74 -34.45
CA SER A 70 -5.58 -3.80 -33.79
C SER A 70 -6.17 -4.05 -32.41
N PHE A 71 -6.26 -5.33 -32.03
CA PHE A 71 -6.82 -5.73 -30.75
C PHE A 71 -5.81 -6.54 -29.96
N LEU A 72 -5.73 -6.32 -28.66
CA LEU A 72 -4.91 -7.13 -27.77
C LEU A 72 -5.53 -8.51 -27.62
N ALA A 73 -4.81 -9.55 -28.01
CA ALA A 73 -5.28 -10.94 -27.95
C ALA A 73 -4.68 -11.69 -26.75
N GLN A 74 -3.45 -11.37 -26.38
CA GLN A 74 -2.73 -11.97 -25.27
C GLN A 74 -1.83 -10.93 -24.62
N ILE A 75 -1.66 -11.04 -23.31
CA ILE A 75 -0.74 -10.23 -22.51
C ILE A 75 0.05 -11.12 -21.54
N ASN A 76 1.34 -10.88 -21.42
CA ASN A 76 2.20 -11.46 -20.40
C ASN A 76 2.76 -10.32 -19.52
N HIS A 77 2.12 -10.10 -18.38
CA HIS A 77 2.46 -9.00 -17.47
C HIS A 77 3.90 -9.07 -16.97
N LYS A 78 4.42 -10.27 -16.66
CA LYS A 78 5.78 -10.45 -16.16
C LYS A 78 6.82 -9.98 -17.19
N LEU A 79 6.68 -10.43 -18.44
CA LEU A 79 7.57 -9.99 -19.51
C LEU A 79 7.40 -8.49 -19.80
N LEU A 80 6.16 -7.98 -19.83
CA LEU A 80 5.94 -6.54 -20.05
C LEU A 80 6.60 -5.66 -18.98
N LEU A 81 6.59 -6.10 -17.71
CA LEU A 81 7.25 -5.37 -16.63
C LEU A 81 8.77 -5.28 -16.83
N GLU A 82 9.40 -6.30 -17.41
CA GLU A 82 10.84 -6.25 -17.77
C GLU A 82 11.14 -5.16 -18.81
N TYR A 83 10.21 -4.89 -19.73
CA TYR A 83 10.34 -3.82 -20.71
C TYR A 83 9.87 -2.45 -20.19
N ALA A 84 9.04 -2.42 -19.15
CA ALA A 84 8.44 -1.17 -18.64
C ALA A 84 9.46 -0.20 -18.03
N ASP A 85 10.71 -0.62 -17.80
CA ASP A 85 11.77 0.20 -17.22
C ASP A 85 11.28 0.91 -15.95
N ILE A 86 10.67 0.13 -15.04
CA ILE A 86 10.28 0.64 -13.73
C ILE A 86 11.57 0.80 -12.94
N GLY A 87 11.88 2.04 -12.55
CA GLY A 87 13.06 2.36 -11.78
C GLY A 87 12.96 1.88 -10.33
N ASN A 88 13.44 2.70 -9.41
CA ASN A 88 13.27 2.41 -7.99
C ASN A 88 11.79 2.50 -7.62
N VAL A 89 11.32 1.55 -6.81
CA VAL A 89 9.99 1.58 -6.21
C VAL A 89 10.16 1.93 -4.74
N VAL A 90 9.59 3.06 -4.34
CA VAL A 90 9.63 3.51 -2.93
C VAL A 90 8.26 3.35 -2.30
N CYS A 91 8.20 2.52 -1.26
CA CYS A 91 6.99 2.24 -0.50
C CYS A 91 7.03 2.94 0.86
N ALA A 92 6.11 3.88 1.07
CA ALA A 92 5.96 4.53 2.37
C ALA A 92 5.23 3.60 3.34
N MET A 93 5.78 3.40 4.54
CA MET A 93 5.15 2.55 5.55
C MET A 93 5.37 3.10 6.96
N PRO A 94 4.62 2.63 7.98
CA PRO A 94 4.92 2.96 9.37
C PRO A 94 6.35 2.59 9.77
N LEU A 95 6.83 3.16 10.88
CA LEU A 95 8.03 2.65 11.53
C LEU A 95 7.79 1.19 11.95
N PRO A 96 8.76 0.28 11.77
CA PRO A 96 8.56 -1.15 11.97
C PRO A 96 8.71 -1.55 13.46
N TYR A 97 7.98 -0.87 14.35
CA TYR A 97 8.06 -1.10 15.81
C TYR A 97 7.25 -2.31 16.30
N THR A 98 6.60 -3.07 15.40
CA THR A 98 5.91 -4.31 15.75
C THR A 98 6.36 -5.43 14.82
N ARG A 99 6.39 -6.67 15.31
CA ARG A 99 6.68 -7.85 14.48
C ARG A 99 5.73 -7.99 13.29
N ALA A 100 4.49 -7.52 13.40
CA ALA A 100 3.54 -7.49 12.30
C ALA A 100 3.99 -6.55 11.16
N TYR A 101 4.48 -5.36 11.50
CA TYR A 101 5.04 -4.42 10.52
C TYR A 101 6.36 -4.92 9.93
N GLU A 102 7.23 -5.50 10.76
CA GLU A 102 8.48 -6.12 10.29
C GLU A 102 8.21 -7.26 9.30
N GLY A 103 7.25 -8.13 9.62
CA GLY A 103 6.86 -9.25 8.77
C GLY A 103 6.23 -8.80 7.45
N LEU A 104 5.40 -7.75 7.49
CA LEU A 104 4.81 -7.16 6.29
C LEU A 104 5.88 -6.55 5.38
N ALA A 105 6.79 -5.75 5.96
CA ALA A 105 7.89 -5.14 5.23
C ALA A 105 8.79 -6.21 4.60
N SER A 106 9.14 -7.24 5.39
CA SER A 106 10.02 -8.30 4.93
C SER A 106 9.39 -9.16 3.83
N GLY A 107 8.11 -9.51 3.96
CA GLY A 107 7.39 -10.27 2.94
C GLY A 107 7.29 -9.51 1.62
N LEU A 108 6.99 -8.21 1.69
CA LEU A 108 6.96 -7.35 0.50
C LEU A 108 8.33 -7.25 -0.16
N LYS A 109 9.39 -7.04 0.62
CA LYS A 109 10.76 -6.96 0.10
C LYS A 109 11.19 -8.27 -0.57
N ALA A 110 10.85 -9.40 0.02
CA ALA A 110 11.18 -10.74 -0.51
C ALA A 110 10.47 -11.02 -1.84
N LEU A 111 9.16 -10.72 -1.93
CA LEU A 111 8.38 -10.93 -3.15
C LEU A 111 8.76 -9.94 -4.27
N CYS A 112 9.26 -8.75 -3.91
CA CYS A 112 9.76 -7.76 -4.85
C CYS A 112 11.29 -7.82 -5.07
N ALA A 113 11.96 -8.93 -4.75
CA ALA A 113 13.43 -9.03 -4.84
C ALA A 113 14.00 -8.84 -6.25
N GLY A 114 13.18 -9.01 -7.30
CA GLY A 114 13.58 -8.81 -8.69
C GLY A 114 13.68 -7.35 -9.13
N ILE A 115 13.34 -6.39 -8.25
CA ILE A 115 13.37 -4.95 -8.56
C ILE A 115 14.01 -4.14 -7.42
N PRO A 116 14.53 -2.92 -7.69
CA PRO A 116 15.01 -2.02 -6.65
C PRO A 116 13.86 -1.46 -5.80
N PHE A 117 13.46 -2.22 -4.78
CA PHE A 117 12.36 -1.88 -3.87
C PHE A 117 12.89 -1.32 -2.54
N TYR A 118 12.41 -0.16 -2.09
CA TYR A 118 12.88 0.49 -0.87
C TYR A 118 11.72 0.95 0.01
N PHE A 119 11.93 0.99 1.32
CA PHE A 119 10.96 1.55 2.25
C PHE A 119 11.34 2.97 2.68
N ALA A 120 10.33 3.83 2.76
CA ALA A 120 10.40 5.11 3.46
C ALA A 120 9.55 5.00 4.73
N HIS A 121 10.21 4.90 5.90
CA HIS A 121 9.51 4.80 7.17
C HIS A 121 9.07 6.17 7.67
N MET A 122 7.77 6.35 7.85
CA MET A 122 7.21 7.60 8.31
C MET A 122 5.89 7.42 9.08
N ARG A 123 5.74 8.23 10.13
CA ARG A 123 4.55 8.26 10.99
C ARG A 123 3.41 9.02 10.31
N GLY A 124 2.17 8.63 10.64
CA GLY A 124 0.95 9.28 10.16
C GLY A 124 0.50 8.75 8.79
N SER A 125 -0.71 8.18 8.73
CA SER A 125 -1.26 7.68 7.47
C SER A 125 -1.58 8.81 6.49
N ASP A 126 -2.06 9.95 7.00
CA ASP A 126 -2.50 11.08 6.17
C ASP A 126 -1.33 11.61 5.32
N ILE A 127 -0.18 11.87 5.95
CA ILE A 127 1.01 12.36 5.25
C ILE A 127 1.60 11.31 4.28
N ARG A 128 1.50 10.01 4.59
CA ARG A 128 1.91 8.95 3.64
C ARG A 128 1.07 8.97 2.38
N ILE A 129 -0.25 9.11 2.53
CA ILE A 129 -1.19 9.19 1.42
C ILE A 129 -0.96 10.48 0.62
N GLU A 130 -0.75 11.61 1.29
CA GLU A 130 -0.44 12.89 0.63
C GLU A 130 0.84 12.81 -0.22
N CYS A 131 1.92 12.24 0.32
CA CYS A 131 3.16 12.03 -0.41
C CYS A 131 2.99 11.08 -1.61
N LEU A 132 2.18 10.02 -1.46
CA LEU A 132 1.82 9.11 -2.56
C LEU A 132 1.10 9.87 -3.68
N LEU A 133 0.08 10.66 -3.35
CA LEU A 133 -0.71 11.44 -4.31
C LEU A 133 0.14 12.51 -5.02
N LYS A 134 1.11 13.11 -4.32
CA LYS A 134 2.08 14.07 -4.87
C LYS A 134 3.18 13.44 -5.74
N GLY A 135 3.24 12.12 -5.85
CA GLY A 135 4.29 11.46 -6.64
C GLY A 135 5.63 11.30 -5.93
N VAL A 136 5.69 11.56 -4.63
CA VAL A 136 6.92 11.38 -3.83
C VAL A 136 7.22 9.90 -3.62
N TYR A 137 6.18 9.10 -3.40
CA TYR A 137 6.27 7.65 -3.26
C TYR A 137 5.43 6.96 -4.34
N ASP A 138 5.80 5.74 -4.67
CA ASP A 138 5.08 4.90 -5.63
C ASP A 138 3.93 4.15 -4.94
N LEU A 139 4.17 3.76 -3.69
CA LEU A 139 3.26 2.98 -2.87
C LEU A 139 3.16 3.52 -1.45
N ALA A 140 2.03 3.27 -0.78
CA ALA A 140 1.89 3.53 0.64
C ALA A 140 1.14 2.39 1.35
N VAL A 141 1.68 1.95 2.49
CA VAL A 141 1.01 1.00 3.38
C VAL A 141 0.21 1.75 4.45
N THR A 142 -1.08 1.44 4.54
CA THR A 142 -1.99 1.97 5.57
C THR A 142 -2.93 0.86 6.05
N SER A 143 -3.75 1.17 7.06
CA SER A 143 -4.93 0.35 7.30
C SER A 143 -5.97 0.55 6.19
N ARG A 144 -6.90 -0.40 6.04
CA ARG A 144 -8.07 -0.26 5.17
C ARG A 144 -8.95 0.91 5.60
N LEU A 145 -9.10 1.13 6.91
CA LEU A 145 -9.92 2.20 7.46
C LEU A 145 -9.38 3.57 7.04
N ALA A 146 -8.09 3.82 7.23
CA ALA A 146 -7.45 5.08 6.83
C ALA A 146 -7.54 5.32 5.33
N ALA A 147 -7.34 4.29 4.51
CA ALA A 147 -7.45 4.39 3.06
C ALA A 147 -8.86 4.80 2.58
N GLU A 148 -9.90 4.14 3.13
CA GLU A 148 -11.28 4.40 2.72
C GLU A 148 -11.82 5.74 3.25
N GLN A 149 -11.34 6.19 4.40
CA GLN A 149 -11.80 7.43 5.03
C GLN A 149 -10.96 8.66 4.63
N HIS A 150 -9.90 8.49 3.83
CA HIS A 150 -9.11 9.61 3.34
C HIS A 150 -9.96 10.51 2.41
N PRO A 151 -9.92 11.85 2.54
CA PRO A 151 -10.73 12.75 1.72
C PRO A 151 -10.53 12.59 0.20
N GLU A 152 -9.31 12.27 -0.21
CA GLU A 152 -8.92 12.08 -1.61
C GLU A 152 -8.93 10.60 -2.05
N ASN A 153 -9.71 9.73 -1.38
CA ASN A 153 -9.74 8.29 -1.66
C ASN A 153 -10.06 7.93 -3.12
N LYS A 154 -10.77 8.80 -3.86
CA LYS A 154 -11.19 8.60 -5.25
C LYS A 154 -10.01 8.52 -6.23
N ASP A 155 -8.88 9.12 -5.84
CA ASP A 155 -7.61 9.19 -6.60
C ASP A 155 -6.61 8.12 -6.13
N LEU A 156 -6.97 7.35 -5.10
CA LEU A 156 -6.24 6.20 -4.62
C LEU A 156 -6.75 4.92 -5.28
N TYR A 157 -5.85 3.96 -5.41
CA TYR A 157 -6.14 2.59 -5.80
C TYR A 157 -5.60 1.64 -4.74
N ILE A 158 -6.47 0.79 -4.19
CA ILE A 158 -6.05 -0.29 -3.29
C ILE A 158 -5.50 -1.41 -4.17
N ALA A 159 -4.17 -1.43 -4.34
CA ALA A 159 -3.47 -2.40 -5.18
C ALA A 159 -3.42 -3.79 -4.54
N LEU A 160 -3.39 -3.84 -3.20
CA LEU A 160 -3.46 -5.09 -2.45
C LEU A 160 -4.25 -4.90 -1.16
N SER A 161 -5.13 -5.84 -0.87
CA SER A 161 -5.88 -5.95 0.39
C SER A 161 -5.47 -7.25 1.07
N LEU A 162 -4.91 -7.17 2.27
CA LEU A 162 -4.31 -8.33 2.93
C LEU A 162 -5.30 -9.05 3.87
N GLY A 163 -6.48 -8.48 4.10
CA GLY A 163 -7.48 -9.02 5.01
C GLY A 163 -7.21 -8.65 6.47
N THR A 164 -8.14 -8.99 7.35
CA THR A 164 -8.10 -8.61 8.77
C THR A 164 -6.86 -9.13 9.49
N GLN A 165 -6.39 -8.38 10.49
CA GLN A 165 -5.22 -8.71 11.33
C GLN A 165 -3.86 -8.74 10.59
N SER A 166 -3.81 -8.31 9.34
CA SER A 166 -2.55 -8.20 8.56
C SER A 166 -1.78 -6.91 8.83
N TYR A 167 -2.40 -5.87 9.38
CA TYR A 167 -1.73 -4.62 9.76
C TYR A 167 -1.34 -4.64 11.24
N THR A 168 -2.33 -4.96 12.07
CA THR A 168 -2.27 -4.97 13.53
C THR A 168 -3.23 -6.04 14.01
N ASP A 169 -2.97 -6.72 15.13
CA ASP A 169 -3.92 -7.73 15.66
C ASP A 169 -5.32 -7.12 15.84
N ARG A 170 -5.52 -6.27 16.85
CA ARG A 170 -6.71 -5.40 16.97
C ARG A 170 -6.41 -4.17 17.82
N HIS A 171 -7.11 -3.08 17.50
CA HIS A 171 -7.14 -1.93 18.39
C HIS A 171 -8.07 -2.20 19.58
N ARG A 172 -7.64 -1.81 20.77
CA ARG A 172 -8.36 -1.97 22.03
C ARG A 172 -8.46 -0.63 22.75
N LEU A 173 -9.50 -0.47 23.56
CA LEU A 173 -9.52 0.59 24.56
C LEU A 173 -8.62 0.16 25.72
N ILE A 174 -7.67 1.02 26.11
CA ILE A 174 -6.80 0.82 27.27
C ILE A 174 -7.13 1.86 28.32
N PHE A 175 -7.24 1.43 29.57
CA PHE A 175 -7.57 2.25 30.73
C PHE A 175 -7.02 1.62 32.02
N ARG A 176 -7.05 2.33 33.14
CA ARG A 176 -6.60 1.80 34.45
C ARG A 176 -7.62 0.82 35.04
N HIS A 177 -7.13 -0.16 35.81
CA HIS A 177 -7.99 -1.18 36.42
C HIS A 177 -9.11 -0.56 37.29
N GLY A 178 -10.36 -0.94 37.03
CA GLY A 178 -11.52 -0.45 37.78
C GLY A 178 -12.00 0.96 37.41
N GLU A 179 -11.37 1.64 36.44
CA GLU A 179 -11.67 3.04 36.10
C GLU A 179 -12.46 3.22 34.79
N MET A 180 -13.13 2.17 34.32
CA MET A 180 -13.85 2.21 33.03
C MET A 180 -14.99 3.24 33.02
N ASP A 181 -15.80 3.28 34.07
CA ASP A 181 -16.96 4.17 34.16
C ASP A 181 -16.59 5.63 34.47
N THR A 182 -15.33 5.87 34.82
CA THR A 182 -14.80 7.21 35.17
C THR A 182 -13.98 7.85 34.05
N ILE A 183 -13.90 7.23 32.87
CA ILE A 183 -13.15 7.76 31.72
C ILE A 183 -13.72 9.13 31.31
N ARG A 184 -12.90 10.18 31.43
CA ARG A 184 -13.23 11.53 30.96
C ARG A 184 -12.20 12.07 29.98
N ARG A 185 -10.90 11.88 30.24
CA ARG A 185 -9.80 12.36 29.39
C ARG A 185 -9.31 11.25 28.50
N VAL A 186 -9.55 11.35 27.19
CA VAL A 186 -9.15 10.32 26.22
C VAL A 186 -7.98 10.84 25.39
N GLY A 187 -6.86 10.12 25.45
CA GLY A 187 -5.68 10.41 24.65
C GLY A 187 -5.93 10.16 23.17
N LEU A 188 -5.51 11.11 22.33
CA LEU A 188 -5.63 11.03 20.89
C LEU A 188 -4.38 11.61 20.22
N ASP A 189 -3.83 10.88 19.25
CA ASP A 189 -2.84 11.38 18.31
C ASP A 189 -3.56 11.88 17.05
N SER A 190 -3.53 13.20 16.85
CA SER A 190 -4.15 13.84 15.69
C SER A 190 -3.58 13.39 14.34
N THR A 191 -2.37 12.80 14.32
CA THR A 191 -1.71 12.26 13.13
C THR A 191 -2.13 10.82 12.81
N SER A 192 -2.83 10.15 13.71
CA SER A 192 -3.33 8.78 13.52
C SER A 192 -4.78 8.80 13.01
N ALA A 193 -4.97 8.58 11.71
CA ALA A 193 -6.32 8.55 11.12
C ALA A 193 -7.22 7.50 11.79
N ASP A 194 -6.69 6.29 11.97
CA ASP A 194 -7.44 5.20 12.61
C ASP A 194 -7.88 5.58 14.01
N GLN A 195 -6.95 6.07 14.84
CA GLN A 195 -7.26 6.43 16.22
C GLN A 195 -8.32 7.54 16.28
N LYS A 196 -8.22 8.57 15.43
CA LYS A 196 -9.25 9.63 15.32
C LYS A 196 -10.63 9.05 15.04
N ILE A 197 -10.73 8.19 14.02
CA ILE A 197 -12.02 7.63 13.58
C ILE A 197 -12.60 6.70 14.64
N MET A 198 -11.78 5.78 15.15
CA MET A 198 -12.21 4.81 16.17
C MET A 198 -12.59 5.50 17.48
N THR A 199 -11.82 6.49 17.94
CA THR A 199 -12.11 7.24 19.18
C THR A 199 -13.41 8.00 19.04
N LYS A 200 -13.60 8.73 17.93
CA LYS A 200 -14.86 9.45 17.67
C LYS A 200 -16.07 8.52 17.68
N GLN A 201 -15.95 7.34 17.08
CA GLN A 201 -17.04 6.37 17.03
C GLN A 201 -17.31 5.70 18.38
N TYR A 202 -16.27 5.29 19.09
CA TYR A 202 -16.40 4.57 20.37
C TYR A 202 -16.99 5.45 21.48
N PHE A 203 -16.61 6.73 21.52
CA PHE A 203 -17.07 7.68 22.51
C PHE A 203 -18.23 8.56 22.03
N ALA A 204 -18.89 8.21 20.92
CA ALA A 204 -20.03 8.94 20.41
C ALA A 204 -21.13 9.05 21.47
N GLY A 205 -21.60 10.28 21.75
CA GLY A 205 -22.61 10.56 22.76
C GLY A 205 -22.13 10.51 24.22
N LYS A 206 -20.82 10.27 24.46
CA LYS A 206 -20.23 10.36 25.79
C LYS A 206 -19.56 11.74 25.99
N GLU A 207 -19.67 12.27 27.20
CA GLU A 207 -18.96 13.49 27.59
C GLU A 207 -17.51 13.16 27.95
N ILE A 208 -16.62 13.35 26.98
CA ILE A 208 -15.18 13.18 27.11
C ILE A 208 -14.42 14.44 26.66
N GLU A 209 -13.26 14.65 27.25
CA GLU A 209 -12.22 15.58 26.83
C GLU A 209 -11.19 14.82 25.99
N LEU A 210 -10.93 15.27 24.77
CA LEU A 210 -9.84 14.73 23.95
C LEU A 210 -8.54 15.46 24.31
N VAL A 211 -7.54 14.70 24.73
CA VAL A 211 -6.22 15.22 25.10
C VAL A 211 -5.22 14.82 24.02
N GLU A 212 -4.56 15.80 23.41
CA GLU A 212 -3.55 15.55 22.39
C GLU A 212 -2.35 14.84 23.03
N VAL A 213 -2.12 13.59 22.63
CA VAL A 213 -1.03 12.77 23.10
C VAL A 213 -0.48 12.00 21.91
N SER A 214 0.82 12.10 21.70
CA SER A 214 1.48 11.32 20.65
C SER A 214 1.18 9.83 20.89
N TYR A 215 0.85 9.11 19.81
CA TYR A 215 0.54 7.68 19.81
C TYR A 215 1.43 6.99 20.88
N HIS A 216 2.75 6.89 20.66
CA HIS A 216 3.65 6.08 21.51
C HIS A 216 3.66 6.43 23.02
N GLU A 217 3.20 7.62 23.40
CA GLU A 217 3.13 8.06 24.80
C GLU A 217 1.79 7.74 25.47
N CYS A 218 0.75 7.32 24.73
CA CYS A 218 -0.59 7.07 25.27
C CYS A 218 -0.54 6.15 26.51
N LEU A 219 0.18 5.03 26.43
CA LEU A 219 0.31 4.09 27.56
C LEU A 219 0.91 4.76 28.81
N ASN A 220 2.04 5.45 28.65
CA ASN A 220 2.71 6.14 29.74
C ASN A 220 1.83 7.22 30.38
N GLN A 221 1.07 7.95 29.57
CA GLN A 221 0.17 9.01 30.05
C GLN A 221 -1.05 8.46 30.79
N ILE A 222 -1.54 7.26 30.42
CA ILE A 222 -2.56 6.55 31.20
C ILE A 222 -2.00 6.13 32.56
N ILE A 223 -0.79 5.55 32.59
CA ILE A 223 -0.14 5.12 33.84
C ILE A 223 0.08 6.30 34.80
N LYS A 224 0.50 7.46 34.27
CA LYS A 224 0.71 8.68 35.06
C LYS A 224 -0.59 9.39 35.51
N GLY A 225 -1.75 8.97 35.02
CA GLY A 225 -3.03 9.61 35.36
C GLY A 225 -3.30 10.94 34.63
N HIS A 226 -2.53 11.27 33.59
CA HIS A 226 -2.75 12.49 32.78
C HIS A 226 -3.90 12.33 31.80
N ILE A 227 -4.10 11.13 31.28
CA ILE A 227 -5.29 10.71 30.52
C ILE A 227 -5.87 9.46 31.17
N ASP A 228 -7.15 9.19 30.94
CA ASP A 228 -7.88 8.07 31.55
C ASP A 228 -7.92 6.85 30.64
N ALA A 229 -7.97 7.08 29.33
CA ALA A 229 -7.97 6.01 28.35
C ALA A 229 -7.38 6.43 26.99
N ALA A 230 -7.04 5.45 26.16
CA ALA A 230 -6.74 5.65 24.74
C ALA A 230 -7.13 4.41 23.94
N ILE A 231 -7.52 4.59 22.67
CA ILE A 231 -7.62 3.49 21.72
C ILE A 231 -6.25 3.25 21.13
N TRP A 232 -5.79 1.99 21.18
CA TRP A 232 -4.42 1.65 20.92
C TRP A 232 -4.26 0.26 20.29
N ASN A 233 -3.22 0.06 19.48
CA ASN A 233 -2.82 -1.28 19.04
C ASN A 233 -1.94 -1.92 20.11
N VAL A 234 -2.50 -2.92 20.78
CA VAL A 234 -1.73 -3.78 21.68
C VAL A 234 -1.81 -5.21 21.18
N GLY A 235 -0.70 -5.94 21.38
CA GLY A 235 -0.67 -7.40 21.21
C GLY A 235 -1.56 -8.08 22.26
N GLN A 236 -1.13 -9.22 22.80
CA GLN A 236 -1.99 -10.01 23.70
C GLN A 236 -2.29 -9.37 25.07
N GLY A 237 -1.77 -8.17 25.37
CA GLY A 237 -2.17 -7.38 26.54
C GLY A 237 -1.70 -7.91 27.90
N HIS A 238 -1.03 -9.07 27.98
CA HIS A 238 -0.53 -9.62 29.24
C HIS A 238 0.44 -8.68 29.96
N GLU A 239 1.27 -7.95 29.22
CA GLU A 239 2.22 -6.97 29.76
C GLU A 239 1.54 -5.75 30.40
N LEU A 240 0.31 -5.43 29.97
CA LEU A 240 -0.43 -4.28 30.47
C LEU A 240 -1.00 -4.52 31.87
N ILE A 241 -1.34 -5.76 32.20
CA ILE A 241 -1.89 -6.13 33.52
C ILE A 241 -0.87 -5.83 34.62
N ALA A 242 0.41 -6.14 34.37
CA ALA A 242 1.50 -5.85 35.30
C ALA A 242 1.70 -4.34 35.57
N GLN A 243 1.18 -3.48 34.68
CA GLN A 243 1.25 -2.02 34.79
C GLN A 243 -0.05 -1.41 35.37
N GLY A 244 -0.97 -2.24 35.88
CA GLY A 244 -2.25 -1.78 36.43
C GLY A 244 -3.27 -1.36 35.35
N LEU A 245 -3.06 -1.77 34.10
CA LEU A 245 -3.91 -1.42 32.97
C LEU A 245 -4.81 -2.59 32.59
N MET A 246 -6.00 -2.27 32.08
CA MET A 246 -6.95 -3.19 31.49
C MET A 246 -7.16 -2.86 30.01
N THR A 247 -7.58 -3.86 29.25
CA THR A 247 -8.03 -3.66 27.87
C THR A 247 -9.46 -4.12 27.70
N GLN A 248 -10.21 -3.38 26.90
CA GLN A 248 -11.51 -3.81 26.41
C GLN A 248 -11.45 -3.85 24.90
N LEU A 249 -11.93 -4.95 24.32
CA LEU A 249 -12.25 -4.99 22.89
C LEU A 249 -13.48 -4.12 22.66
N PRO A 250 -13.37 -3.08 21.84
CA PRO A 250 -14.53 -2.39 21.31
C PRO A 250 -15.41 -3.38 20.57
N ASP A 251 -16.71 -3.10 20.49
CA ASP A 251 -17.64 -3.90 19.69
C ASP A 251 -17.07 -4.14 18.28
N ASN A 252 -17.47 -5.25 17.64
CA ASN A 252 -17.08 -5.63 16.26
C ASN A 252 -17.68 -4.67 15.20
N SER A 253 -17.62 -3.38 15.44
CA SER A 253 -17.99 -2.37 14.46
C SER A 253 -16.97 -2.38 13.32
N GLY A 254 -17.47 -2.07 12.11
CA GLY A 254 -16.69 -2.21 10.88
C GLY A 254 -15.39 -1.40 10.85
N CYS A 255 -15.27 -0.33 11.63
CA CYS A 255 -14.06 0.49 11.68
C CYS A 255 -12.88 -0.25 12.33
N PHE A 256 -13.08 -0.93 13.47
CA PHE A 256 -12.00 -1.69 14.14
C PHE A 256 -11.51 -2.85 13.28
N ILE A 257 -12.42 -3.51 12.56
CA ILE A 257 -12.08 -4.59 11.62
C ILE A 257 -11.22 -4.03 10.49
N LYS A 258 -11.64 -2.94 9.84
CA LYS A 258 -10.88 -2.28 8.77
C LYS A 258 -9.54 -1.68 9.25
N ALA A 259 -9.47 -1.21 10.50
CA ALA A 259 -8.22 -0.73 11.08
C ALA A 259 -7.17 -1.83 11.26
N SER A 260 -7.59 -3.10 11.36
CA SER A 260 -6.70 -4.26 11.48
C SER A 260 -6.15 -4.76 10.13
N GLU A 261 -6.79 -4.38 9.03
CA GLU A 261 -6.42 -4.84 7.68
C GLU A 261 -5.38 -3.92 7.05
N ALA A 262 -4.28 -4.50 6.57
CA ALA A 262 -3.28 -3.78 5.80
C ALA A 262 -3.73 -3.67 4.34
N VAL A 263 -3.58 -2.48 3.78
CA VAL A 263 -3.71 -2.23 2.36
C VAL A 263 -2.47 -1.55 1.81
N ILE A 264 -2.16 -1.85 0.55
CA ILE A 264 -1.12 -1.19 -0.21
C ILE A 264 -1.78 -0.33 -1.26
N LEU A 265 -1.53 0.97 -1.15
CA LEU A 265 -2.10 2.00 -1.99
C LEU A 265 -1.13 2.35 -3.10
N ALA A 266 -1.68 2.60 -4.30
CA ALA A 266 -1.01 3.26 -5.40
C ALA A 266 -1.87 4.45 -5.85
N ARG A 267 -1.30 5.38 -6.62
CA ARG A 267 -2.14 6.37 -7.33
C ARG A 267 -2.96 5.66 -8.40
N LYS A 268 -4.20 6.10 -8.59
CA LYS A 268 -5.13 5.50 -9.54
C LYS A 268 -4.66 5.58 -11.00
N ASP A 269 -3.91 6.61 -11.34
CA ASP A 269 -3.32 6.83 -12.66
C ASP A 269 -2.00 6.06 -12.89
N ASN A 270 -1.37 5.56 -11.83
CA ASN A 270 -0.09 4.84 -11.92
C ASN A 270 -0.28 3.34 -12.17
N ILE A 271 -0.85 3.02 -13.34
CA ILE A 271 -1.16 1.63 -13.73
C ILE A 271 0.07 0.70 -13.74
N PRO A 272 1.27 1.11 -14.20
CA PRO A 272 2.44 0.24 -14.17
C PRO A 272 2.79 -0.26 -12.77
N ILE A 273 2.73 0.60 -11.75
CA ILE A 273 2.99 0.21 -10.35
C ILE A 273 1.88 -0.70 -9.80
N GLN A 274 0.62 -0.45 -10.16
CA GLN A 274 -0.49 -1.33 -9.79
C GLN A 274 -0.28 -2.75 -10.35
N GLN A 275 0.06 -2.85 -11.64
CA GLN A 275 0.30 -4.13 -12.31
C GLN A 275 1.57 -4.82 -11.80
N LEU A 276 2.60 -4.06 -11.46
CA LEU A 276 3.81 -4.58 -10.83
C LEU A 276 3.47 -5.33 -9.54
N LEU A 277 2.75 -4.68 -8.61
CA LEU A 277 2.34 -5.33 -7.37
C LEU A 277 1.47 -6.56 -7.64
N HIS A 278 0.46 -6.44 -8.49
CA HIS A 278 -0.44 -7.56 -8.82
C HIS A 278 0.30 -8.76 -9.43
N THR A 279 1.38 -8.51 -10.18
CA THR A 279 2.15 -9.57 -10.84
C THR A 279 3.18 -10.21 -9.93
N LEU A 280 3.83 -9.44 -9.06
CA LEU A 280 4.93 -9.91 -8.23
C LEU A 280 4.50 -10.41 -6.86
N VAL A 281 3.43 -9.85 -6.30
CA VAL A 281 3.05 -10.09 -4.90
C VAL A 281 1.87 -11.05 -4.85
N ASP A 282 2.19 -12.32 -4.55
CA ASP A 282 1.19 -13.29 -4.11
C ASP A 282 0.79 -13.00 -2.66
N ARG A 283 -0.51 -12.78 -2.44
CA ARG A 283 -1.07 -12.43 -1.13
C ARG A 283 -0.80 -13.50 -0.08
N ASP A 284 -0.98 -14.77 -0.41
CA ASP A 284 -0.91 -15.86 0.57
C ASP A 284 0.55 -16.15 0.94
N LEU A 285 1.48 -16.03 -0.03
CA LEU A 285 2.91 -16.09 0.25
C LEU A 285 3.36 -14.93 1.15
N LEU A 286 2.87 -13.71 0.90
CA LEU A 286 3.17 -12.55 1.74
C LEU A 286 2.70 -12.78 3.18
N LEU A 287 1.45 -13.20 3.36
CA LEU A 287 0.88 -13.44 4.69
C LEU A 287 1.60 -14.58 5.41
N THR A 288 1.97 -15.64 4.69
CA THR A 288 2.75 -16.76 5.24
C THR A 288 4.12 -16.27 5.73
N HIS A 289 4.82 -15.44 4.93
CA HIS A 289 6.09 -14.84 5.32
C HIS A 289 5.93 -13.95 6.56
N GLN A 290 4.90 -13.10 6.59
CA GLN A 290 4.60 -12.24 7.72
C GLN A 290 4.37 -13.06 9.00
N GLN A 291 3.58 -14.14 8.92
CA GLN A 291 3.32 -15.02 10.07
C GLN A 291 4.59 -15.70 10.58
N ASN A 292 5.48 -16.12 9.68
CA ASN A 292 6.76 -16.70 10.05
C ASN A 292 7.67 -15.70 10.81
N VAL A 293 7.69 -14.44 10.40
CA VAL A 293 8.40 -13.38 11.14
C VAL A 293 7.77 -13.15 12.52
N ILE A 294 6.44 -13.07 12.58
CA ILE A 294 5.71 -12.92 13.85
C ILE A 294 6.01 -14.08 14.80
N ALA A 295 6.04 -15.31 14.30
CA ALA A 295 6.36 -16.52 15.05
C ALA A 295 7.86 -16.64 15.41
N GLY A 296 8.73 -15.80 14.85
CA GLY A 296 10.18 -15.87 15.04
C GLY A 296 10.86 -17.04 14.33
N THR A 297 10.20 -17.64 13.32
CA THR A 297 10.82 -18.68 12.49
C THR A 297 11.69 -18.10 11.39
N ILE A 298 11.47 -16.83 11.03
CA ILE A 298 12.26 -16.06 10.05
C ILE A 298 12.65 -14.72 10.67
N GLU A 299 13.91 -14.32 10.53
CA GLU A 299 14.33 -12.96 10.86
C GLU A 299 13.96 -11.99 9.72
N PRO A 300 13.40 -10.81 10.04
CA PRO A 300 12.93 -9.90 9.01
C PRO A 300 14.09 -9.20 8.28
N VAL A 301 13.91 -9.00 6.98
CA VAL A 301 14.81 -8.24 6.10
C VAL A 301 13.98 -7.24 5.31
N TYR A 302 14.18 -5.94 5.52
CA TYR A 302 13.45 -4.87 4.85
C TYR A 302 14.31 -3.62 4.65
#